data_AF-A0A5M3YVC4-F1
#
_entry.id   AF-A0A5M3YVC4-F1
#
_cell.length_a   1.000
_cell.length_b   1.000
_cell.length_c   1.000
_cell.angle_alpha   90.00
_cell.angle_beta   90.00
_cell.angle_gamma   90.00
#
_symmetry.space_group_name_H-M   'P 1'
#
loop_
_entity.id
_entity.type
_entity.pdbx_description
1 polymer ?
#
loop_
_entity_poly.entity_id
_entity_poly.type
_entity_poly.pdbx_seq_one_letter_code
_entity_poly.pdbx_strand_id
1 'polypeptide(L)'
;MLSRSILTGLFGLALCANAQTEAPIVTDNCPADMYHSQLQIKHNSTVRGYIEAWTDSPIGMDFRVVLTGIEGHESLLYHIHEYPVPEDGNCYATGAHLDPYGRGENPPCDIGNPATCQVGDLSGKHGPAFAPDDTQFIAEFRDYFLSNVPGNPAYFGDRSWVVHAPDKTRLNCGNFKKIVPGDRK
;
A
#
# COMPACT_ATOMS: atom_id res chain seq x y z
N MET A 1 -3.71 -61.73 39.84
CA MET A 1 -2.97 -60.46 39.67
C MET A 1 -2.77 -60.23 38.17
N LEU A 2 -3.62 -59.42 37.53
CA LEU A 2 -3.45 -59.01 36.13
C LEU A 2 -3.76 -57.51 36.09
N SER A 3 -2.70 -56.70 36.12
CA SER A 3 -2.77 -55.25 36.01
C SER A 3 -2.95 -54.87 34.54
N ARG A 4 -4.06 -54.22 34.20
CA ARG A 4 -4.28 -53.62 32.89
C ARG A 4 -3.86 -52.16 32.95
N SER A 5 -2.68 -51.85 32.42
CA SER A 5 -2.22 -50.48 32.22
C SER A 5 -2.93 -49.87 31.01
N ILE A 6 -3.75 -48.85 31.27
CA ILE A 6 -4.40 -48.03 30.26
C ILE A 6 -3.39 -46.96 29.83
N LEU A 7 -2.94 -47.02 28.57
CA LEU A 7 -2.08 -46.00 27.97
C LEU A 7 -2.98 -44.94 27.32
N THR A 8 -3.28 -43.86 28.04
CA THR A 8 -3.92 -42.66 27.48
C THR A 8 -2.88 -41.87 26.69
N GLY A 9 -2.90 -41.98 25.35
CA GLY A 9 -2.15 -41.12 24.46
C GLY A 9 -2.81 -39.74 24.36
N LEU A 10 -2.14 -38.68 24.82
CA LEU A 10 -2.50 -37.31 24.50
C LEU A 10 -2.15 -37.05 23.03
N PHE A 11 -3.16 -37.02 22.16
CA PHE A 11 -3.06 -36.38 20.85
C PHE A 11 -3.13 -34.87 21.06
N GLY A 12 -1.98 -34.19 21.06
CA GLY A 12 -1.93 -32.74 20.96
C GLY A 12 -2.37 -32.31 19.57
N LEU A 13 -3.54 -31.68 19.45
CA LEU A 13 -3.92 -30.96 18.24
C LEU A 13 -3.02 -29.73 18.10
N ALA A 14 -2.03 -29.81 17.21
CA ALA A 14 -1.39 -28.63 16.68
C ALA A 14 -2.41 -27.89 15.80
N LEU A 15 -3.01 -26.82 16.32
CA LEU A 15 -3.76 -25.86 15.52
C LEU A 15 -2.75 -25.14 14.61
N CYS A 16 -2.64 -25.57 13.36
CA CYS A 16 -2.04 -24.74 12.33
C CYS A 16 -2.93 -23.52 12.17
N ALA A 17 -2.53 -22.37 12.71
CA ALA A 17 -3.15 -21.10 12.38
C ALA A 17 -3.02 -20.90 10.87
N ASN A 18 -4.13 -20.87 10.14
CA ASN A 18 -4.12 -20.41 8.76
C ASN A 18 -3.62 -18.97 8.79
N ALA A 19 -2.44 -18.71 8.23
CA ALA A 19 -2.00 -17.35 7.97
C ALA A 19 -3.06 -16.73 7.05
N GLN A 20 -3.82 -15.77 7.58
CA GLN A 20 -4.84 -15.08 6.80
C GLN A 20 -4.12 -14.24 5.75
N THR A 21 -4.15 -14.67 4.48
CA THR A 21 -3.55 -13.96 3.35
C THR A 21 -4.44 -12.86 2.78
N GLU A 22 -5.74 -12.89 3.14
CA GLU A 22 -6.69 -11.86 2.73
C GLU A 22 -6.67 -10.68 3.69
N ALA A 23 -6.46 -9.49 3.14
CA ALA A 23 -6.51 -8.26 3.89
C ALA A 23 -7.96 -8.01 4.39
N PRO A 24 -8.17 -7.83 5.70
CA PRO A 24 -9.47 -7.45 6.22
C PRO A 24 -9.79 -6.00 5.85
N ILE A 25 -11.08 -5.68 5.73
CA ILE A 25 -11.53 -4.29 5.64
C ILE A 25 -11.17 -3.56 6.93
N VAL A 26 -10.54 -2.39 6.80
CA VAL A 26 -10.26 -1.48 7.91
C VAL A 26 -11.52 -0.70 8.25
N THR A 27 -11.91 -0.74 9.52
CA THR A 27 -13.18 -0.15 10.02
C THR A 27 -13.00 0.83 11.18
N ASP A 28 -11.77 1.22 11.47
CA ASP A 28 -11.40 2.10 12.59
C ASP A 28 -10.57 3.32 12.16
N ASN A 29 -10.56 3.65 10.87
CA ASN A 29 -9.87 4.85 10.38
C ASN A 29 -10.37 6.09 11.10
N CYS A 30 -9.47 7.02 11.39
CA CYS A 30 -9.78 8.28 12.05
C CYS A 30 -10.29 9.29 11.00
N PRO A 31 -11.57 9.70 11.04
CA PRO A 31 -12.09 10.72 10.13
C PRO A 31 -11.45 12.08 10.43
N ALA A 32 -11.36 12.94 9.41
CA ALA A 32 -10.71 14.27 9.43
C ALA A 32 -9.18 14.29 9.36
N ASP A 33 -8.50 13.14 9.45
CA ASP A 33 -7.08 13.06 9.13
C ASP A 33 -6.87 13.09 7.61
N MET A 34 -5.99 13.98 7.14
CA MET A 34 -5.58 14.08 5.74
C MET A 34 -4.07 13.88 5.64
N TYR A 35 -3.64 13.20 4.58
CA TYR A 35 -2.24 12.92 4.30
C TYR A 35 -1.90 13.40 2.89
N HIS A 36 -0.66 13.84 2.72
CA HIS A 36 -0.09 14.20 1.42
C HIS A 36 1.30 13.61 1.29
N SER A 37 1.64 13.19 0.08
CA SER A 37 2.98 12.76 -0.30
C SER A 37 3.33 13.27 -1.69
N GLN A 38 4.40 14.04 -1.78
CA GLN A 38 4.91 14.61 -3.04
C GLN A 38 6.09 13.76 -3.54
N LEU A 39 6.11 13.45 -4.83
CA LEU A 39 7.27 12.81 -5.46
C LEU A 39 8.46 13.77 -5.51
N GLN A 40 9.67 13.22 -5.35
CA GLN A 40 10.90 13.99 -5.30
C GLN A 40 11.23 14.65 -6.65
N ILE A 41 11.98 15.75 -6.60
CA ILE A 41 12.63 16.32 -7.78
C ILE A 41 13.93 15.54 -8.01
N LYS A 42 13.95 14.69 -9.03
CA LYS A 42 15.12 13.86 -9.38
C LYS A 42 15.58 14.15 -10.80
N HIS A 43 16.89 14.23 -11.02
CA HIS A 43 17.46 14.44 -12.36
C HIS A 43 17.32 13.20 -13.27
N ASN A 44 17.23 12.01 -12.69
CA ASN A 44 17.18 10.74 -13.41
C ASN A 44 15.76 10.21 -13.66
N SER A 45 14.73 11.04 -13.44
CA SER A 45 13.34 10.67 -13.64
C SER A 45 12.53 11.90 -14.04
N THR A 46 11.70 11.78 -15.06
CA THR A 46 10.72 12.79 -15.48
C THR A 46 9.44 12.72 -14.67
N VAL A 47 9.16 11.57 -14.04
CA VAL A 47 7.93 11.33 -13.27
C VAL A 47 7.81 12.29 -12.10
N ARG A 48 6.71 13.04 -12.06
CA ARG A 48 6.33 13.95 -10.97
C ARG A 48 4.87 13.72 -10.59
N GLY A 49 4.47 14.27 -9.46
CA GLY A 49 3.12 14.10 -8.96
C GLY A 49 3.03 14.00 -7.46
N TYR A 50 1.82 13.76 -6.99
CA TYR A 50 1.51 13.61 -5.58
C TYR A 50 0.37 12.62 -5.38
N ILE A 51 0.25 12.16 -4.15
CA ILE A 51 -0.89 11.41 -3.66
C ILE A 51 -1.43 12.08 -2.40
N GLU A 52 -2.75 12.23 -2.33
CA GLU A 52 -3.49 12.68 -1.15
C GLU A 52 -4.33 11.53 -0.65
N ALA A 53 -4.51 11.44 0.67
CA ALA A 53 -5.38 10.45 1.30
C ALA A 53 -6.19 11.08 2.43
N TRP A 54 -7.49 10.79 2.49
CA TRP A 54 -8.39 11.29 3.53
C TRP A 54 -9.53 10.31 3.79
N THR A 55 -10.30 10.56 4.84
CA THR A 55 -11.58 9.86 5.01
C THR A 55 -12.57 10.68 5.84
N ASP A 56 -13.84 10.55 5.49
CA ASP A 56 -15.01 11.04 6.23
C ASP A 56 -15.71 9.93 7.04
N SER A 57 -15.22 8.70 6.94
CA SER A 57 -15.80 7.48 7.52
C SER A 57 -14.71 6.62 8.17
N PRO A 58 -15.02 5.85 9.22
CA PRO A 58 -14.04 4.92 9.77
C PRO A 58 -13.74 3.73 8.85
N ILE A 59 -14.50 3.55 7.77
CA ILE A 59 -14.34 2.43 6.83
C ILE A 59 -13.62 2.90 5.56
N GLY A 60 -12.42 2.37 5.32
CA GLY A 60 -11.59 2.70 4.15
C GLY A 60 -11.05 4.13 4.12
N MET A 61 -10.26 4.42 3.10
CA MET A 61 -9.57 5.68 2.84
C MET A 61 -9.79 6.10 1.39
N ASP A 62 -10.17 7.35 1.16
CA ASP A 62 -10.17 7.94 -0.17
C ASP A 62 -8.76 8.38 -0.54
N PHE A 63 -8.40 8.20 -1.80
CA PHE A 63 -7.13 8.62 -2.36
C PHE A 63 -7.35 9.45 -3.61
N ARG A 64 -6.45 10.41 -3.82
CA ARG A 64 -6.31 11.15 -5.07
C ARG A 64 -4.87 11.07 -5.54
N VAL A 65 -4.67 10.51 -6.73
CA VAL A 65 -3.36 10.36 -7.36
C VAL A 65 -3.28 11.29 -8.56
N VAL A 66 -2.23 12.11 -8.61
CA VAL A 66 -1.91 12.94 -9.77
C VAL A 66 -0.49 12.64 -10.21
N LEU A 67 -0.31 12.27 -11.47
CA LEU A 67 1.00 11.92 -12.04
C LEU A 67 1.22 12.60 -13.40
N THR A 68 2.44 13.04 -13.64
CA THR A 68 2.93 13.58 -14.92
C THR A 68 4.27 12.93 -15.29
N GLY A 69 4.74 13.16 -16.53
CA GLY A 69 5.97 12.53 -17.03
C GLY A 69 5.80 11.04 -17.28
N ILE A 70 4.59 10.63 -17.68
CA ILE A 70 4.23 9.24 -18.02
C ILE A 70 4.77 8.86 -19.42
N GLU A 71 4.94 9.85 -20.29
CA GLU A 71 5.51 9.70 -21.62
C GLU A 71 6.82 8.90 -21.63
N GLY A 72 6.96 8.01 -22.62
CA GLY A 72 8.07 7.05 -22.67
C GLY A 72 7.86 5.78 -21.82
N HIS A 73 6.75 5.67 -21.09
CA HIS A 73 6.32 4.46 -20.39
C HIS A 73 4.95 3.99 -20.91
N GLU A 74 4.74 2.67 -21.01
CA GLU A 74 3.43 2.11 -21.37
C GLU A 74 2.36 2.42 -20.32
N SER A 75 2.76 2.37 -19.05
CA SER A 75 1.98 2.78 -17.87
C SER A 75 2.91 3.05 -16.70
N LEU A 76 2.41 3.68 -15.65
CA LEU A 76 3.09 3.72 -14.36
C LEU A 76 2.31 2.92 -13.31
N LEU A 77 3.04 2.09 -12.55
CA LEU A 77 2.49 1.43 -11.37
C LEU A 77 2.82 2.27 -10.14
N TYR A 78 1.95 2.27 -9.13
CA TYR A 78 2.13 3.01 -7.90
C TYR A 78 1.67 2.17 -6.70
N HIS A 79 2.55 2.06 -5.71
CA HIS A 79 2.33 1.23 -4.53
C HIS A 79 2.76 1.96 -3.26
N ILE A 80 2.17 1.57 -2.13
CA ILE A 80 2.65 1.95 -0.79
C ILE A 80 3.67 0.90 -0.34
N HIS A 81 4.81 1.37 0.15
CA HIS A 81 5.94 0.53 0.57
C HIS A 81 6.12 0.50 2.08
N GLU A 82 6.83 -0.51 2.59
CA GLU A 82 6.99 -0.80 4.02
C GLU A 82 7.74 0.27 4.82
N TYR A 83 8.70 0.96 4.19
CA TYR A 83 9.56 1.92 4.89
C TYR A 83 9.46 3.31 4.28
N PRO A 84 9.70 4.37 5.07
CA PRO A 84 9.85 5.71 4.52
C PRO A 84 11.06 5.80 3.58
N VAL A 85 10.98 6.69 2.61
CA VAL A 85 12.13 7.15 1.83
C VAL A 85 13.16 7.76 2.80
N PRO A 86 14.42 7.28 2.79
CA PRO A 86 15.50 7.85 3.58
C PRO A 86 15.89 9.27 3.12
N GLU A 87 16.74 9.93 3.91
CA GLU A 87 17.20 11.31 3.65
C GLU A 87 17.93 11.46 2.31
N ASP A 88 18.62 10.41 1.83
CA ASP A 88 19.30 10.41 0.53
C ASP A 88 18.34 10.24 -0.67
N GLY A 89 17.04 10.10 -0.41
CA GLY A 89 16.01 10.00 -1.43
C GLY A 89 15.93 8.66 -2.15
N ASN A 90 16.69 7.64 -1.71
CA ASN A 90 16.79 6.36 -2.39
C ASN A 90 15.48 5.55 -2.29
N CYS A 91 14.78 5.40 -3.42
CA CYS A 91 13.53 4.63 -3.46
C CYS A 91 13.69 3.14 -3.22
N TYR A 92 14.90 2.57 -3.39
CA TYR A 92 15.10 1.13 -3.13
C TYR A 92 15.12 0.82 -1.63
N ALA A 93 15.43 1.80 -0.79
CA ALA A 93 15.43 1.65 0.66
C ALA A 93 14.03 1.59 1.28
N THR A 94 12.97 1.86 0.50
CA THR A 94 11.58 1.76 0.99
C THR A 94 11.11 0.33 1.23
N GLY A 95 11.92 -0.68 0.88
CA GLY A 95 11.59 -2.09 1.09
C GLY A 95 10.58 -2.63 0.09
N ALA A 96 9.86 -3.70 0.46
CA ALA A 96 8.81 -4.30 -0.35
C ALA A 96 7.52 -3.46 -0.32
N HIS A 97 6.49 -3.92 -1.03
CA HIS A 97 5.14 -3.35 -0.88
C HIS A 97 4.64 -3.60 0.54
N LEU A 98 3.81 -2.69 1.07
CA LEU A 98 3.13 -2.90 2.34
C LEU A 98 2.21 -4.13 2.25
N ASP A 99 2.62 -5.23 2.89
CA ASP A 99 1.93 -6.52 2.81
C ASP A 99 1.91 -7.24 4.17
N PRO A 100 1.21 -6.68 5.17
CA PRO A 100 1.22 -7.21 6.53
C PRO A 100 0.61 -8.62 6.67
N TYR A 101 -0.10 -9.09 5.64
CA TYR A 101 -0.79 -10.39 5.62
C TYR A 101 -0.04 -11.42 4.77
N GLY A 102 1.12 -11.06 4.21
CA GLY A 102 1.98 -11.98 3.47
C GLY A 102 1.31 -12.55 2.22
N ARG A 103 0.49 -11.75 1.53
CA ARG A 103 -0.19 -12.15 0.29
C ARG A 103 0.84 -12.47 -0.81
N GLY A 104 1.87 -11.65 -0.94
CA GLY A 104 2.93 -11.75 -1.96
C GLY A 104 2.56 -11.16 -3.32
N GLU A 105 3.45 -11.26 -4.29
CA GLU A 105 3.18 -10.74 -5.65
C GLU A 105 2.43 -11.72 -6.56
N ASN A 106 2.51 -13.03 -6.27
CA ASN A 106 2.01 -14.09 -7.13
C ASN A 106 0.88 -14.89 -6.44
N PRO A 107 -0.27 -15.13 -7.11
CA PRO A 107 -0.62 -14.63 -8.44
C PRO A 107 -0.72 -13.09 -8.49
N PRO A 108 -0.76 -12.42 -9.66
CA PRO A 108 -0.98 -10.97 -9.72
C PRO A 108 -2.25 -10.53 -8.99
N CYS A 109 -2.33 -9.27 -8.58
CA CYS A 109 -3.55 -8.74 -7.94
C CYS A 109 -4.76 -8.93 -8.85
N ASP A 110 -5.86 -9.43 -8.28
CA ASP A 110 -7.15 -9.53 -8.95
C ASP A 110 -8.02 -8.36 -8.50
N ILE A 111 -8.26 -7.41 -9.40
CA ILE A 111 -9.12 -6.25 -9.16
C ILE A 111 -10.57 -6.65 -8.80
N GLY A 112 -11.04 -7.82 -9.26
CA GLY A 112 -12.34 -8.39 -8.90
C GLY A 112 -12.39 -8.95 -7.48
N ASN A 113 -11.24 -9.16 -6.84
CA ASN A 113 -11.12 -9.64 -5.47
C ASN A 113 -9.99 -8.91 -4.71
N PRO A 114 -10.15 -7.61 -4.42
CA PRO A 114 -9.06 -6.76 -3.94
C PRO A 114 -8.57 -7.11 -2.52
N ALA A 115 -9.35 -7.87 -1.74
CA ALA A 115 -8.91 -8.42 -0.45
C ALA A 115 -7.75 -9.42 -0.61
N THR A 116 -7.63 -10.02 -1.79
CA THR A 116 -6.54 -10.93 -2.14
C THR A 116 -5.34 -10.20 -2.75
N CYS A 117 -5.25 -8.87 -2.67
CA CYS A 117 -4.08 -8.11 -3.12
C CYS A 117 -3.21 -7.67 -1.94
N GLN A 118 -1.96 -7.29 -2.19
CA GLN A 118 -1.15 -6.67 -1.15
C GLN A 118 -1.82 -5.36 -0.71
N VAL A 119 -1.76 -5.04 0.58
CA VAL A 119 -2.43 -3.85 1.13
C VAL A 119 -1.97 -2.59 0.41
N GLY A 120 -0.67 -2.48 0.12
CA GLY A 120 -0.08 -1.36 -0.60
C GLY A 120 -0.22 -1.39 -2.12
N ASP A 121 -0.80 -2.44 -2.72
CA ASP A 121 -0.93 -2.56 -4.19
C ASP A 121 -2.10 -1.73 -4.72
N LEU A 122 -1.88 -0.41 -4.84
CA LEU A 122 -2.92 0.51 -5.32
C LEU A 122 -3.19 0.33 -6.82
N SER A 123 -2.17 0.19 -7.65
CA SER A 123 -2.36 -0.03 -9.09
C SER A 123 -3.08 -1.33 -9.43
N GLY A 124 -2.81 -2.42 -8.70
CA GLY A 124 -3.53 -3.67 -8.86
C GLY A 124 -5.02 -3.55 -8.50
N LYS A 125 -5.32 -2.83 -7.42
CA LYS A 125 -6.71 -2.65 -6.92
C LYS A 125 -7.51 -1.58 -7.67
N HIS A 126 -6.86 -0.53 -8.18
CA HIS A 126 -7.54 0.66 -8.70
C HIS A 126 -7.12 1.04 -10.13
N GLY A 127 -6.25 0.25 -10.75
CA GLY A 127 -5.75 0.45 -12.11
C GLY A 127 -4.42 1.22 -12.15
N PRO A 128 -3.53 0.89 -13.10
CA PRO A 128 -2.29 1.63 -13.29
C PRO A 128 -2.54 2.96 -14.00
N ALA A 129 -1.54 3.85 -13.96
CA ALA A 129 -1.64 5.19 -14.52
C ALA A 129 -1.31 5.19 -16.01
N PHE A 130 -2.22 5.73 -16.82
CA PHE A 130 -2.06 5.97 -18.26
C PHE A 130 -2.44 7.40 -18.59
N ALA A 131 -1.64 8.07 -19.40
CA ALA A 131 -1.98 9.37 -19.97
C ALA A 131 -1.29 9.55 -21.32
N PRO A 132 -1.88 10.30 -22.26
CA PRO A 132 -1.18 10.78 -23.44
C PRO A 132 0.09 11.58 -23.09
N ASP A 133 1.00 11.71 -24.06
CA ASP A 133 2.19 12.55 -23.95
C ASP A 133 1.83 13.98 -23.50
N ASP A 134 2.71 14.61 -22.72
CA ASP A 134 2.54 15.96 -22.16
C ASP A 134 1.25 16.19 -21.34
N THR A 135 0.59 15.14 -20.85
CA THR A 135 -0.61 15.27 -20.00
C THR A 135 -0.46 14.64 -18.62
N GLN A 136 -1.44 14.90 -17.76
CA GLN A 136 -1.49 14.34 -16.40
C GLN A 136 -2.51 13.21 -16.30
N PHE A 137 -2.14 12.16 -15.57
CA PHE A 137 -3.08 11.18 -15.04
C PHE A 137 -3.67 11.70 -13.73
N ILE A 138 -4.99 11.55 -13.56
CA ILE A 138 -5.70 11.84 -12.33
C ILE A 138 -6.62 10.67 -12.04
N ALA A 139 -6.57 10.13 -10.82
CA ALA A 139 -7.52 9.16 -10.33
C ALA A 139 -7.94 9.47 -8.90
N GLU A 140 -9.21 9.21 -8.61
CA GLU A 140 -9.78 9.23 -7.27
C GLU A 140 -10.49 7.91 -7.02
N PHE A 141 -10.19 7.27 -5.90
CA PHE A 141 -10.74 5.96 -5.54
C PHE A 141 -10.75 5.78 -4.04
N ARG A 142 -11.55 4.82 -3.56
CA ARG A 142 -11.58 4.41 -2.16
C ARG A 142 -10.92 3.05 -1.98
N ASP A 143 -9.98 2.96 -1.04
CA ASP A 143 -9.35 1.72 -0.63
C ASP A 143 -9.87 1.27 0.73
N TYR A 144 -10.31 0.03 0.84
CA TYR A 144 -10.90 -0.51 2.08
C TYR A 144 -9.89 -1.17 3.02
N PHE A 145 -8.63 -1.30 2.62
CA PHE A 145 -7.65 -2.15 3.31
C PHE A 145 -6.52 -1.36 3.97
N LEU A 146 -6.34 -0.09 3.59
CA LEU A 146 -5.34 0.80 4.18
C LEU A 146 -5.86 1.49 5.46
N SER A 147 -4.96 1.64 6.43
CA SER A 147 -5.27 2.27 7.71
C SER A 147 -4.51 3.58 7.94
N ASN A 148 -5.19 4.58 8.53
CA ASN A 148 -4.54 5.79 9.03
C ASN A 148 -4.33 5.79 10.57
N VAL A 149 -4.50 4.63 11.22
CA VAL A 149 -4.35 4.46 12.68
C VAL A 149 -2.96 3.91 13.01
N PRO A 150 -2.11 4.65 13.75
CA PRO A 150 -0.80 4.14 14.18
C PRO A 150 -0.92 2.83 14.96
N GLY A 151 -0.05 1.86 14.63
CA GLY A 151 -0.06 0.52 15.24
C GLY A 151 -0.95 -0.50 14.52
N ASN A 152 -1.83 -0.08 13.62
CA ASN A 152 -2.50 -0.98 12.71
C ASN A 152 -1.47 -1.58 11.72
N PRO A 153 -1.47 -2.90 11.43
CA PRO A 153 -0.54 -3.49 10.46
C PRO A 153 -0.62 -2.88 9.06
N ALA A 154 -1.78 -2.36 8.66
CA ALA A 154 -2.02 -1.68 7.40
C ALA A 154 -1.77 -0.15 7.47
N TYR A 155 -1.12 0.35 8.52
CA TYR A 155 -0.85 1.77 8.70
C TYR A 155 0.09 2.31 7.61
N PHE A 156 -0.39 3.29 6.84
CA PHE A 156 0.38 3.92 5.75
C PHE A 156 0.97 5.29 6.11
N GLY A 157 0.53 5.90 7.22
CA GLY A 157 0.77 7.31 7.49
C GLY A 157 2.23 7.70 7.75
N ASP A 158 3.10 6.75 8.09
CA ASP A 158 4.55 6.90 8.27
C ASP A 158 5.36 6.17 7.18
N ARG A 159 4.70 5.80 6.09
CA ARG A 159 5.25 5.02 5.00
C ARG A 159 5.57 5.88 3.78
N SER A 160 6.04 5.23 2.73
CA SER A 160 6.26 5.86 1.43
C SER A 160 5.31 5.30 0.39
N TRP A 161 5.16 6.03 -0.71
CA TRP A 161 4.69 5.48 -1.97
C TRP A 161 5.78 5.56 -3.02
N VAL A 162 5.78 4.60 -3.93
CA VAL A 162 6.76 4.47 -5.01
C VAL A 162 6.01 4.33 -6.33
N VAL A 163 6.50 5.02 -7.34
CA VAL A 163 6.02 4.93 -8.72
C VAL A 163 7.06 4.16 -9.53
N HIS A 164 6.58 3.17 -10.27
CA HIS A 164 7.38 2.25 -11.05
C HIS A 164 7.04 2.31 -12.53
N ALA A 165 8.02 1.99 -13.38
CA ALA A 165 7.78 1.55 -14.74
C ALA A 165 7.11 0.15 -14.75
N PRO A 166 6.56 -0.31 -15.88
CA PRO A 166 5.93 -1.63 -15.99
C PRO A 166 6.89 -2.80 -15.68
N ASP A 167 8.19 -2.61 -15.90
CA ASP A 167 9.26 -3.57 -15.57
C ASP A 167 9.65 -3.57 -14.07
N LYS A 168 8.88 -2.86 -13.23
CA LYS A 168 9.06 -2.67 -11.79
C LYS A 168 10.22 -1.77 -11.38
N THR A 169 10.93 -1.14 -12.32
CA THR A 169 11.96 -0.14 -12.01
C THR A 169 11.36 1.00 -11.18
N ARG A 170 11.97 1.33 -10.03
CA ARG A 170 11.51 2.43 -9.15
C ARG A 170 11.91 3.78 -9.76
N LEU A 171 10.95 4.51 -10.33
CA LEU A 171 11.19 5.78 -11.01
C LEU A 171 11.21 6.97 -10.06
N ASN A 172 10.32 6.99 -9.06
CA ASN A 172 10.27 8.04 -8.06
C ASN A 172 9.53 7.56 -6.80
N CYS A 173 9.62 8.31 -5.70
CA CYS A 173 8.97 7.97 -4.44
C CYS A 173 8.84 9.20 -3.53
N GLY A 174 7.93 9.14 -2.56
CA GLY A 174 7.70 10.19 -1.56
C GLY A 174 7.19 9.63 -0.23
N ASN A 175 7.35 10.39 0.85
CA ASN A 175 6.85 10.03 2.18
C ASN A 175 5.47 10.64 2.45
N PHE A 176 4.56 9.83 2.99
CA PHE A 176 3.32 10.36 3.54
C PHE A 176 3.60 11.25 4.75
N LYS A 177 2.89 12.37 4.80
CA LYS A 177 2.87 13.28 5.93
C LYS A 177 1.43 13.62 6.23
N LYS A 178 1.05 13.52 7.51
CA LYS A 178 -0.23 14.04 7.99
C LYS A 178 -0.23 15.56 7.84
N ILE A 179 -1.26 16.09 7.22
CA ILE A 179 -1.46 17.53 7.02
C ILE A 179 -2.10 18.06 8.29
N VAL A 180 -1.39 18.92 9.02
CA VAL A 180 -1.95 19.55 10.21
C VAL A 180 -2.58 20.90 9.85
N PRO A 181 -3.61 21.37 10.59
CA PRO A 181 -4.16 22.72 10.41
C PRO A 181 -3.04 23.77 10.54
N GLY A 182 -2.62 24.32 9.39
CA GLY A 182 -1.46 25.23 9.29
C GLY A 182 -0.59 24.98 8.05
N ASP A 183 -0.62 23.75 7.51
CA ASP A 183 0.16 23.36 6.32
C ASP A 183 -0.52 23.71 4.98
N ARG A 184 -1.79 24.13 5.02
CA ARG A 184 -2.52 24.67 3.86
C ARG A 184 -2.04 26.11 3.60
N LYS A 185 -0.97 26.28 2.82
CA LYS A 185 -0.62 27.57 2.21
C LYS A 185 -1.20 27.67 0.81
#